data_AF-A0A838V8R4-F1
#
_entry.id   AF-A0A838V8R4-F1
#
_cell.length_a   1.000
_cell.length_b   1.000
_cell.length_c   1.000
_cell.angle_alpha   90.00
_cell.angle_beta   90.00
_cell.angle_gamma   90.00
#
_symmetry.space_group_name_H-M   'P 1'
#
loop_
_entity.id
_entity.type
_entity.pdbx_description
1 polymer ?
#
loop_
_entity_poly.entity_id
_entity_poly.type
_entity_poly.pdbx_seq_one_letter_code
_entity_poly.pdbx_strand_id
1 'polypeptide(L)' 'PFADGLMAAVEAGATAVIQPGGSIRDDEVIAAANAAGLAMVFTGMRHFRH' A
#
# COMPACT_ATOMS: atom_id res chain seq x y z
N PRO A 1 7.04 -2.06 2.55
CA PRO A 1 8.18 -2.22 1.60
C PRO A 1 7.91 -3.27 0.53
N PHE A 2 7.08 -4.28 0.84
CA PHE A 2 6.60 -5.29 -0.10
C PHE A 2 5.07 -5.26 -0.17
N ALA A 3 4.51 -5.95 -1.15
CA ALA A 3 3.06 -6.02 -1.39
C ALA A 3 2.33 -6.99 -0.43
N ASP A 4 3.04 -7.80 0.35
CA ASP A 4 2.49 -8.79 1.28
C ASP A 4 1.53 -8.16 2.31
N GLY A 5 1.94 -7.08 2.97
CA GLY A 5 1.09 -6.36 3.93
C GLY A 5 -0.14 -5.73 3.29
N LEU A 6 -0.02 -5.27 2.03
CA LEU A 6 -1.17 -4.80 1.25
C LEU A 6 -2.15 -5.95 1.00
N MET A 7 -1.66 -7.09 0.49
CA MET A 7 -2.49 -8.26 0.15
C MET A 7 -3.25 -8.81 1.36
N ALA A 8 -2.63 -8.86 2.54
CA ALA A 8 -3.32 -9.25 3.77
C ALA A 8 -4.50 -8.32 4.09
N ALA A 9 -4.37 -7.01 3.84
CA ALA A 9 -5.47 -6.06 4.02
C ALA A 9 -6.58 -6.26 2.96
N VAL A 10 -6.21 -6.59 1.73
CA VAL A 10 -7.18 -6.93 0.66
C VAL A 10 -8.02 -8.14 1.05
N GLU A 11 -7.37 -9.21 1.52
CA GLU A 11 -8.04 -10.44 1.96
C GLU A 11 -8.99 -10.19 3.14
N ALA A 12 -8.67 -9.20 3.99
CA ALA A 12 -9.54 -8.75 5.07
C ALA A 12 -10.71 -7.85 4.60
N GLY A 13 -10.82 -7.56 3.30
CA GLY A 13 -11.90 -6.76 2.72
C GLY A 13 -11.64 -5.24 2.71
N ALA A 14 -10.39 -4.81 2.83
CA ALA A 14 -10.06 -3.40 2.65
C ALA A 14 -10.45 -2.94 1.23
N THR A 15 -10.91 -1.69 1.11
CA THR A 15 -11.29 -1.07 -0.17
C THR A 15 -10.34 0.07 -0.56
N ALA A 16 -9.52 0.53 0.37
CA ALA A 16 -8.52 1.56 0.15
C ALA A 16 -7.32 1.42 1.10
N VAL A 17 -6.16 1.92 0.65
CA VAL A 17 -4.92 1.99 1.45
C VAL A 17 -4.27 3.37 1.31
N ILE A 18 -3.75 3.87 2.43
CA ILE A 18 -2.93 5.08 2.49
C ILE A 18 -1.56 4.74 3.07
N GLN A 19 -0.49 5.18 2.41
CA GLN A 19 0.88 4.97 2.90
C GLN A 19 1.83 6.12 2.53
N PRO A 20 3.01 6.25 3.16
CA PRO A 20 3.96 7.32 2.81
C PRO A 20 4.52 7.22 1.39
N GLY A 21 4.72 6.00 0.88
CA GLY A 21 5.55 5.76 -0.29
C GLY A 21 7.04 5.97 0.01
N GLY A 22 7.87 5.98 -1.03
CA GLY A 22 9.33 6.12 -0.97
C GLY A 22 10.09 4.80 -0.98
N SER A 23 9.43 3.68 -1.29
CA SER A 23 10.11 2.39 -1.52
C SER A 23 10.62 2.34 -2.95
N ILE A 24 11.79 1.72 -3.16
CA ILE A 24 12.26 1.33 -4.49
C ILE A 24 11.25 0.37 -5.18
N ARG A 25 10.44 -0.33 -4.36
CA ARG A 25 9.43 -1.30 -4.81
C ARG A 25 8.00 -0.75 -4.82
N ASP A 26 7.81 0.57 -4.78
CA ASP A 26 6.44 1.12 -4.79
C ASP A 26 5.66 0.70 -6.05
N ASP A 27 6.32 0.55 -7.20
CA ASP A 27 5.68 0.08 -8.44
C ASP A 27 5.05 -1.31 -8.30
N GLU A 28 5.73 -2.24 -7.60
CA GLU A 28 5.20 -3.58 -7.31
C GLU A 28 3.95 -3.50 -6.43
N VAL A 29 3.96 -2.60 -5.43
CA VAL A 29 2.86 -2.41 -4.49
C VAL A 29 1.65 -1.74 -5.17
N ILE A 30 1.90 -0.78 -6.07
CA ILE A 30 0.87 -0.14 -6.89
C ILE A 30 0.23 -1.16 -7.84
N ALA A 31 1.04 -1.99 -8.50
CA ALA A 31 0.54 -3.03 -9.39
C ALA A 31 -0.38 -4.01 -8.66
N ALA A 32 0.00 -4.43 -7.44
CA ALA A 32 -0.85 -5.27 -6.59
C ALA A 32 -2.17 -4.57 -6.19
N ALA A 33 -2.12 -3.29 -5.82
CA ALA A 33 -3.31 -2.52 -5.49
C ALA A 33 -4.29 -2.41 -6.67
N ASN A 34 -3.76 -2.13 -7.86
CA ASN A 34 -4.53 -2.04 -9.10
C ASN A 34 -5.16 -3.38 -9.47
N ALA A 35 -4.40 -4.49 -9.36
CA ALA A 35 -4.90 -5.83 -9.64
C ALA A 35 -6.05 -6.23 -8.70
N ALA A 36 -6.01 -5.75 -7.45
CA ALA A 36 -7.06 -5.96 -6.46
C ALA A 36 -8.19 -4.90 -6.51
N GLY A 37 -8.12 -3.91 -7.40
CA GLY A 37 -9.16 -2.89 -7.58
C GLY A 37 -9.28 -1.90 -6.42
N LEU A 38 -8.20 -1.66 -5.67
CA LEU A 38 -8.19 -0.77 -4.51
C LEU A 38 -7.85 0.66 -4.86
N ALA A 39 -8.41 1.61 -4.12
CA ALA A 39 -7.87 2.96 -4.11
C ALA A 39 -6.58 3.01 -3.27
N MET A 40 -5.49 3.52 -3.84
CA MET A 40 -4.23 3.73 -3.12
C MET A 40 -3.82 5.21 -3.14
N VAL A 41 -3.39 5.73 -1.99
CA VAL A 41 -2.93 7.12 -1.85
C VAL A 41 -1.57 7.18 -1.18
N PHE A 42 -0.67 8.02 -1.72
CA PHE A 42 0.61 8.35 -1.10
C PHE A 42 0.56 9.68 -0.35
N THR A 43 1.07 9.69 0.88
CA THR A 43 1.15 10.92 1.70
C THR A 43 2.49 11.65 1.55
N GLY A 44 3.55 10.96 1.14
CA GLY A 44 4.92 11.49 1.17
C GLY A 44 5.45 11.77 2.58
N MET A 45 4.71 11.40 3.63
CA MET A 45 4.96 11.78 5.02
C MET A 45 4.91 10.54 5.92
N ARG A 46 6.01 10.30 6.64
CA ARG A 46 6.15 9.14 7.53
C ARG A 46 6.02 9.55 8.98
N HIS A 47 5.10 8.92 9.70
CA HIS A 47 4.90 9.12 11.13
C HIS A 47 5.42 7.92 11.92
N PHE A 48 6.72 7.90 12.19
CA PHE A 48 7.28 6.91 13.13
C PHE A 48 7.13 7.38 14.57
N ARG A 49 6.73 6.45 15.43
CA ARG A 49 6.68 6.62 16.89
C ARG A 49 7.18 5.31 17.51
N HIS A 50 8.14 5.42 18.42
CA HIS A 50 8.66 4.28 19.18
C HIS A 50 7.75 3.94 20.35
#